data_AF-A0A914IZR2-F1
#
_entry.id   AF-A0A914IZR2-F1
#
_cell.length_a   1.000
_cell.length_b   1.000
_cell.length_c   1.000
_cell.angle_alpha   90.00
_cell.angle_beta   90.00
_cell.angle_gamma   90.00
#
_symmetry.space_group_name_H-M   'P 1'
#
loop_
_entity.id
_entity.type
_entity.pdbx_description
1 polymer ?
#
loop_
_entity_poly.entity_id
_entity_poly.type
_entity_poly.pdbx_seq_one_letter_code
_entity_poly.pdbx_strand_id
1 'polypeptide(L)'
;MGYATYRVYKSGGGFEFLETDVALAFYALHAVLFVVCVFLYDSKNYKLLAILKGLALIAGIGTLVTYFLIDSTAGWISIPFAIAQAFCFFMALKLYQLNKNVPAKLPTTVAG
;
A
#
# COMPACT_ATOMS: atom_id res chain seq x y z
N MET A 1 -1.67 10.54 7.85
CA MET A 1 -1.44 9.27 8.58
C MET A 1 -1.03 9.50 10.03
N GLY A 2 0.10 10.14 10.34
CA GLY A 2 0.57 10.30 11.74
C GLY A 2 -0.46 10.89 12.72
N TYR A 3 -1.24 11.90 12.31
CA TYR A 3 -2.31 12.45 13.15
C TYR A 3 -3.49 11.48 13.37
N ALA A 4 -3.87 10.71 12.34
CA ALA A 4 -4.90 9.68 12.45
C ALA A 4 -4.42 8.52 13.35
N THR A 5 -3.16 8.13 13.24
CA THR A 5 -2.53 7.13 14.11
C THR A 5 -2.46 7.61 15.56
N TYR A 6 -2.11 8.89 15.79
CA TYR A 6 -2.14 9.49 17.13
C TYR A 6 -3.54 9.51 17.74
N ARG A 7 -4.57 9.82 16.93
CA ARG A 7 -5.98 9.78 17.35
C ARG A 7 -6.41 8.37 17.76
N VAL A 8 -6.09 7.37 16.94
CA VAL A 8 -6.36 5.95 17.25
C VAL A 8 -5.62 5.51 18.51
N TYR A 9 -4.35 5.89 18.67
CA TYR A 9 -3.58 5.59 19.88
C TYR A 9 -4.20 6.21 21.14
N LYS A 10 -4.64 7.47 21.06
CA LYS A 10 -5.25 8.18 22.19
C LYS A 10 -6.68 7.72 22.50
N SER A 11 -7.47 7.42 21.47
CA SER A 11 -8.87 7.00 21.59
C SER A 11 -9.02 5.52 21.95
N GLY A 12 -8.12 4.67 21.45
CA GLY A 12 -8.08 3.23 21.71
C GLY A 12 -7.29 2.83 22.95
N GLY A 13 -7.08 3.74 23.91
CA GLY A 13 -6.42 3.43 25.18
C GLY A 13 -4.95 3.02 25.09
N GLY A 14 -4.24 3.39 24.03
CA GLY A 14 -2.83 3.05 23.83
C GLY A 14 -2.61 1.60 23.38
N PHE A 15 -1.62 0.93 23.97
CA PHE A 15 -1.25 -0.47 23.67
C PHE A 15 -2.01 -1.51 24.51
N GLU A 16 -2.95 -1.10 25.37
CA GLU A 16 -3.70 -2.03 26.20
C GLU A 16 -4.75 -2.84 25.41
N PHE A 17 -5.17 -2.35 24.25
CA PHE A 17 -6.22 -2.98 23.46
C PHE A 17 -5.68 -3.61 22.18
N LEU A 18 -6.04 -4.88 21.97
CA LEU A 18 -5.65 -5.69 20.82
C LEU A 18 -5.97 -4.98 19.49
N GLU A 19 -7.07 -4.24 19.44
CA GLU A 19 -7.53 -3.54 18.24
C GLU A 19 -6.57 -2.43 17.80
N THR A 20 -6.06 -1.66 18.75
CA THR A 20 -5.10 -0.57 18.53
C THR A 20 -3.76 -1.12 18.07
N ASP A 21 -3.34 -2.25 18.64
CA ASP A 21 -2.13 -2.97 18.26
C ASP A 21 -2.22 -3.54 16.85
N VAL A 22 -3.35 -4.16 16.51
CA VAL A 22 -3.63 -4.69 15.17
C VAL A 22 -3.65 -3.55 14.15
N ALA A 23 -4.27 -2.42 14.47
CA ALA A 23 -4.30 -1.24 13.61
C ALA A 23 -2.90 -0.68 13.35
N LEU A 24 -2.05 -0.65 14.38
CA LEU A 24 -0.66 -0.19 14.28
C LEU A 24 0.22 -1.18 13.51
N ALA A 25 -0.01 -2.49 13.70
CA ALA A 25 0.68 -3.55 12.96
C ALA A 25 0.36 -3.49 11.46
N PHE A 26 -0.91 -3.29 11.08
CA PHE A 26 -1.28 -3.09 9.67
C PHE A 26 -0.65 -1.83 9.08
N TYR A 27 -0.60 -0.73 9.85
CA TYR A 27 0.07 0.49 9.42
C TYR A 27 1.58 0.30 9.22
N ALA A 28 2.25 -0.37 10.16
CA ALA A 28 3.67 -0.69 10.07
C ALA A 28 3.96 -1.62 8.88
N LEU A 29 3.15 -2.67 8.69
CA LEU A 29 3.24 -3.57 7.55
C LEU A 29 3.10 -2.80 6.23
N HIS A 30 2.13 -1.88 6.14
CA HIS A 30 1.97 -1.03 4.98
C HIS A 30 3.21 -0.15 4.73
N ALA A 31 3.77 0.47 5.77
CA ALA A 31 4.97 1.30 5.65
C ALA A 31 6.19 0.50 5.18
N VAL A 32 6.43 -0.70 5.74
CA VAL A 32 7.51 -1.60 5.32
C VAL A 32 7.32 -2.01 3.86
N LEU A 33 6.11 -2.42 3.47
CA LEU A 33 5.82 -2.77 2.07
C LEU A 33 6.05 -1.60 1.11
N PHE A 34 5.78 -0.37 1.54
CA PHE A 34 6.07 0.82 0.75
C PHE A 34 7.57 1.02 0.53
N VAL A 35 8.37 0.90 1.60
CA VAL A 35 9.84 1.01 1.52
C VAL A 35 10.42 -0.09 0.63
N VAL A 36 9.98 -1.34 0.81
CA VAL A 36 10.42 -2.45 -0.04
C VAL A 36 10.03 -2.21 -1.50
N CYS A 37 8.85 -1.67 -1.78
CA CYS A 37 8.48 -1.28 -3.16
C CYS A 37 9.46 -0.27 -3.76
N VAL A 38 9.92 0.73 -3.00
CA VAL A 38 10.90 1.73 -3.48
C VAL A 38 12.22 1.05 -3.87
N PHE A 39 12.71 0.11 -3.05
CA PHE A 39 13.91 -0.67 -3.40
C PHE A 39 13.70 -1.58 -4.61
N LEU A 40 12.52 -2.18 -4.75
CA LEU A 40 12.18 -3.07 -5.87
C LEU A 40 11.99 -2.34 -7.21
N TYR A 41 11.71 -1.04 -7.19
CA TYR A 41 11.63 -0.24 -8.42
C TYR A 41 12.93 -0.29 -9.22
N ASP A 42 14.07 -0.35 -8.55
CA ASP A 42 15.38 -0.44 -9.18
C ASP A 42 15.64 -1.81 -9.82
N SER A 43 15.04 -2.87 -9.25
CA SER A 43 15.22 -4.25 -9.71
C SER A 43 14.41 -4.62 -10.97
N LYS A 44 13.57 -3.71 -11.52
CA LYS A 44 12.70 -3.93 -12.70
C LYS A 44 11.82 -5.20 -12.65
N ASN A 45 11.59 -5.75 -11.45
CA ASN A 45 10.79 -6.96 -11.24
C ASN A 45 9.30 -6.61 -11.07
N TYR A 46 8.64 -6.24 -12.17
CA TYR A 46 7.27 -5.71 -12.15
C TYR A 46 6.21 -6.70 -11.63
N LYS A 47 6.44 -8.03 -11.75
CA LYS A 47 5.57 -9.06 -11.13
C LYS A 47 5.55 -8.93 -9.62
N LEU A 48 6.74 -8.88 -9.01
CA LEU A 48 6.91 -8.81 -7.57
C LEU A 48 6.36 -7.47 -7.05
N LEU A 49 6.62 -6.38 -7.78
CA LEU A 49 6.11 -5.04 -7.47
C LEU A 49 4.56 -5.01 -7.43
N ALA A 50 3.88 -5.64 -8.40
CA ALA A 50 2.42 -5.69 -8.42
C ALA A 50 1.85 -6.50 -7.24
N ILE A 51 2.48 -7.62 -6.88
CA ILE A 51 2.09 -8.44 -5.71
C ILE A 51 2.28 -7.65 -4.41
N LEU A 52 3.44 -7.02 -4.21
CA LEU A 52 3.70 -6.21 -3.01
C LEU A 52 2.75 -5.02 -2.91
N LYS A 53 2.46 -4.33 -4.01
CA LYS A 53 1.48 -3.22 -4.02
C LYS A 53 0.08 -3.71 -3.71
N GLY A 54 -0.30 -4.91 -4.14
CA GLY A 54 -1.58 -5.53 -3.77
C GLY A 54 -1.65 -5.86 -2.28
N LEU A 55 -0.59 -6.44 -1.72
CA LEU A 55 -0.51 -6.73 -0.29
C LEU A 55 -0.54 -5.44 0.54
N ALA A 56 0.13 -4.38 0.07
CA ALA A 56 0.12 -3.07 0.70
C ALA A 56 -1.28 -2.45 0.71
N LEU A 57 -2.05 -2.62 -0.37
CA LEU A 57 -3.44 -2.16 -0.44
C LEU A 57 -4.32 -2.92 0.57
N ILE A 58 -4.19 -4.24 0.66
CA ILE A 58 -4.94 -5.07 1.62
C ILE A 58 -4.61 -4.62 3.06
N ALA A 59 -3.33 -4.43 3.38
CA ALA A 59 -2.90 -3.92 4.68
C ALA A 59 -3.44 -2.50 4.96
N GLY A 60 -3.47 -1.63 3.94
CA GLY A 60 -4.05 -0.28 4.03
C GLY A 60 -5.55 -0.29 4.31
N ILE A 61 -6.31 -1.17 3.65
CA ILE A 61 -7.75 -1.36 3.90
C ILE A 61 -7.97 -1.91 5.32
N GLY A 62 -7.16 -2.87 5.78
CA GLY A 62 -7.20 -3.36 7.16
C GLY A 62 -6.96 -2.27 8.19
N THR A 63 -6.00 -1.37 7.91
CA THR A 63 -5.75 -0.17 8.72
C THR A 63 -6.95 0.77 8.72
N LEU A 64 -7.57 1.02 7.56
CA LEU A 64 -8.72 1.90 7.43
C LEU A 64 -9.93 1.38 8.23
N VAL A 65 -10.24 0.08 8.10
CA VAL A 65 -11.36 -0.57 8.80
C VAL A 65 -11.16 -0.51 10.31
N THR A 66 -9.96 -0.85 10.79
CA THR A 66 -9.64 -0.77 12.22
C THR A 66 -9.67 0.66 12.75
N TYR A 67 -9.22 1.65 11.96
CA TYR A 67 -9.31 3.06 12.33
C TYR A 67 -10.76 3.52 12.45
N PHE A 68 -11.65 3.08 11.55
CA PHE A 68 -13.08 3.37 11.62
C PHE A 68 -13.76 2.75 12.84
N LEU A 69 -13.34 1.55 13.25
CA LEU A 69 -13.86 0.88 14.45
C LEU A 69 -13.44 1.61 15.74
N ILE A 70 -12.22 2.13 15.80
CA ILE A 70 -11.69 2.80 17.01
C ILE A 70 -12.10 4.28 17.09
N ASP A 71 -11.94 5.04 16.02
CA ASP A 71 -12.32 6.45 15.93
C ASP A 71 -12.77 6.77 14.50
N SER A 72 -14.09 6.92 14.30
CA SER A 72 -14.68 7.26 13.00
C SER A 72 -14.01 8.47 12.33
N THR A 73 -13.58 9.46 13.10
CA THR A 73 -12.89 10.64 12.54
C THR A 73 -11.50 10.29 12.02
N ALA A 74 -10.77 9.39 12.70
CA ALA A 74 -9.49 8.89 12.21
C ALA A 74 -9.67 8.07 10.91
N GLY A 75 -10.79 7.33 10.83
CA GLY A 75 -11.26 6.70 9.60
C GLY A 75 -11.45 7.69 8.46
N TRP A 76 -12.23 8.76 8.68
CA TRP A 76 -12.48 9.82 7.69
C TRP A 76 -11.20 10.49 7.18
N ILE A 77 -10.24 10.77 8.07
CA ILE A 77 -8.94 11.35 7.70
C ILE A 77 -8.11 10.41 6.82
N SER A 78 -8.34 9.10 6.93
CA SER A 78 -7.58 8.06 6.23
C SER A 78 -8.17 7.68 4.87
N ILE A 79 -9.39 8.11 4.54
CA ILE A 79 -10.03 7.90 3.24
C ILE A 79 -9.21 8.40 2.05
N PRO A 80 -8.75 9.66 1.99
CA PRO A 80 -7.99 10.15 0.83
C PRO A 80 -6.68 9.37 0.62
N PHE A 81 -6.09 8.87 1.71
CA PHE A 81 -4.91 8.01 1.64
C PHE A 81 -5.23 6.64 1.04
N ALA A 82 -6.34 6.02 1.45
CA ALA A 82 -6.79 4.74 0.89
C ALA A 82 -7.09 4.85 -0.61
N ILE A 83 -7.69 5.96 -1.05
CA ILE A 83 -7.93 6.24 -2.48
C ILE A 83 -6.60 6.34 -3.24
N ALA A 84 -5.62 7.07 -2.69
CA ALA A 84 -4.30 7.18 -3.30
C ALA A 84 -3.59 5.81 -3.40
N GLN A 85 -3.69 4.97 -2.37
CA GLN A 85 -3.15 3.61 -2.43
C GLN A 85 -3.83 2.75 -3.51
N ALA A 86 -5.15 2.81 -3.61
CA ALA A 86 -5.90 2.07 -4.63
C ALA A 86 -5.47 2.48 -6.03
N PHE A 87 -5.26 3.79 -6.25
CA PHE A 87 -4.71 4.30 -7.50
C PHE A 87 -3.29 3.79 -7.77
N CYS A 88 -2.40 3.82 -6.79
CA CYS A 88 -1.04 3.27 -6.93
C CYS A 88 -1.03 1.77 -7.24
N PHE A 89 -1.93 0.99 -6.63
CA PHE A 89 -2.08 -0.43 -6.94
C PHE A 89 -2.57 -0.65 -8.37
N PHE A 90 -3.58 0.10 -8.80
CA PHE A 90 -4.08 0.05 -10.17
C PHE A 90 -2.98 0.38 -11.18
N MET A 91 -2.16 1.40 -10.91
CA MET A 91 -1.01 1.76 -11.74
C MET A 91 0.02 0.61 -11.80
N ALA A 92 0.34 -0.02 -10.67
CA ALA A 92 1.26 -1.16 -10.64
C ALA A 92 0.72 -2.38 -11.40
N LEU A 93 -0.59 -2.66 -11.31
CA LEU A 93 -1.24 -3.70 -12.09
C LEU A 93 -1.19 -3.40 -13.60
N LYS A 94 -1.48 -2.16 -13.99
CA LYS A 94 -1.40 -1.74 -15.39
C LYS A 94 0.02 -1.83 -15.93
N LEU A 95 1.01 -1.41 -15.15
CA LEU A 95 2.42 -1.53 -15.50
C LEU A 95 2.82 -3.00 -15.69
N TYR A 96 2.36 -3.89 -14.79
CA TYR A 96 2.58 -5.32 -14.94
C TYR A 96 1.89 -5.90 -16.18
N GLN A 97 0.64 -5.52 -16.47
CA GLN A 97 -0.08 -5.94 -17.68
C GLN A 97 0.63 -5.48 -18.95
N LEU A 98 1.04 -4.21 -19.01
CA LEU A 98 1.80 -3.66 -20.13
C LEU A 98 3.11 -4.43 -20.31
N ASN A 99 3.89 -4.63 -19.25
CA ASN A 99 5.18 -5.31 -19.34
C ASN A 99 5.05 -6.82 -19.60
N LYS A 100 3.91 -7.44 -19.28
CA LYS A 100 3.58 -8.82 -19.68
C LYS A 100 3.19 -8.91 -21.16
N ASN A 101 2.59 -7.83 -21.70
CA ASN A 101 2.11 -7.75 -23.07
C ASN A 101 3.13 -7.11 -24.04
N VAL A 102 4.28 -6.64 -23.56
CA VAL A 102 5.43 -6.33 -24.42
C VAL A 102 5.98 -7.67 -24.93
N PRO A 103 5.87 -7.97 -26.24
CA PRO A 103 6.48 -9.17 -26.79
C PRO A 103 7.98 -9.15 -26.51
N ALA A 104 8.52 -10.29 -26.08
CA ALA A 104 9.97 -10.48 -25.98
C ALA A 104 10.59 -10.20 -27.36
N LYS A 105 11.37 -9.12 -27.45
CA LYS A 105 11.99 -8.50 -28.64
C LYS A 105 11.15 -7.40 -29.30
N LEU A 106 11.61 -6.15 -29.15
CA LEU A 106 11.88 -5.40 -30.37
C LEU A 106 13.15 -6.02 -30.98
N PRO A 107 13.12 -6.56 -32.20
CA PRO A 107 14.35 -6.78 -32.93
C PRO A 107 15.03 -5.41 -33.11
N THR A 108 16.21 -5.25 -32.53
CA THR A 108 17.19 -4.28 -33.00
C THR A 108 17.64 -4.72 -34.40
N THR A 109 16.79 -4.50 -35.39
CA THR A 109 17.15 -4.59 -36.80
C THR A 109 16.36 -3.54 -37.57
N VAL A 110 16.88 -2.32 -37.54
CA VAL A 110 16.83 -1.34 -38.64
C VAL A 110 18.16 -0.60 -38.53
N ALA A 111 19.18 -1.09 -39.24
CA ALA A 111 19.59 -0.61 -40.55
C ALA A 111 20.40 0.69 -40.43
N GLY A 112 21.71 0.56 -40.69
CA GLY A 112 22.73 1.60 -40.67
C GLY A 112 24.09 0.95 -40.71
#